data_AF-A0A8J5V610-F1
#
_entry.id   AF-A0A8J5V610-F1
#
_cell.length_a   1.000
_cell.length_b   1.000
_cell.length_c   1.000
_cell.angle_alpha   90.00
_cell.angle_beta   90.00
_cell.angle_gamma   90.00
#
_symmetry.space_group_name_H-M   'P 1'
#
loop_
_entity.id
_entity.type
_entity.pdbx_description
1 polymer ?
#
loop_
_entity_poly.entity_id
_entity_poly.type
_entity_poly.pdbx_seq_one_letter_code
_entity_poly.pdbx_strand_id
1 'polypeptide(L)'
;DNGKNPTTLEALKKSGLKGDHAYSFSSDHIFAGHANTSIQLAYLCYELSRPGNSRKQTRLKHELFETFGKPASLSSIIDDLEIVDKLPYLNALIEENSRVHSSLPGAEPRVVPRPYLLEMENGKKVVVPVGTVISCLPYAMHRVPTIFPEPDQFIPERWLPYDHEFQQEYKERIKLQQKYMMPFGKGIRMCLGRNLALMEMKMAIVNLYWHFYSRIDPNWCEVVTSKDPGSTPAPINLGSRNVGTNTTDEEKMTMYDSTTEDMFPFAIPYPPEQDDGFWGIPTSTIDWCEENYVVSKYVAEALNTVTNSVFILLASFATYHAYKNKLEPRFIFSALGFLLVGIGSWLFHMTLKYHFQLLDELPMIYATCIPFWSVFSEFKTKEQSMRIAWGTFMGANLLTVIYLYFRDPTIHQVSYGTLNVLIVIRSIRLRKKYVHDEVAAKQLHTTSILGIGLFLLGYLLWNLDIHFCTEVRIARRNWGMPYGFVLEGHGWWHILTGSGVYCSLVYEEYLRCFLTGTEKFFQFQWAYGFLPVVYCIDKPGLQRHRAVKKLAEEDSKYLEKMKKDL
;
A
#
# COMPACT_ATOMS: atom_id res chain seq x y z
N ASP A 1 -29.22 -60.88 12.72
CA ASP A 1 -28.27 -59.97 12.05
C ASP A 1 -28.31 -58.61 12.70
N ASN A 2 -27.24 -58.22 13.40
CA ASN A 2 -27.17 -57.09 14.34
C ASN A 2 -27.06 -55.70 13.68
N GLY A 3 -27.77 -55.41 12.59
CA GLY A 3 -27.92 -54.04 12.05
C GLY A 3 -26.62 -53.25 11.75
N LYS A 4 -25.45 -53.88 11.82
CA LYS A 4 -24.16 -53.25 11.53
C LYS A 4 -23.95 -53.29 10.04
N ASN A 5 -23.75 -52.10 9.45
CA ASN A 5 -23.27 -52.00 8.08
C ASN A 5 -21.99 -52.84 7.94
N PRO A 6 -21.88 -53.70 6.92
CA PRO A 6 -20.68 -54.48 6.70
C PRO A 6 -19.50 -53.53 6.49
N THR A 7 -18.35 -53.86 7.06
CA THR A 7 -17.10 -53.18 6.71
C THR A 7 -16.83 -53.32 5.21
N THR A 8 -16.07 -52.41 4.61
CA THR A 8 -15.69 -52.49 3.18
C THR A 8 -15.12 -53.87 2.84
N LEU A 9 -14.26 -54.42 3.71
CA LEU A 9 -13.68 -55.75 3.52
C LEU A 9 -14.72 -56.88 3.58
N GLU A 10 -15.70 -56.80 4.49
CA GLU A 10 -16.79 -57.78 4.56
C GLU A 10 -17.72 -57.69 3.34
N ALA A 11 -18.02 -56.48 2.85
CA ALA A 11 -18.81 -56.26 1.64
C ALA A 11 -18.09 -56.82 0.39
N LEU A 12 -16.78 -56.60 0.27
CA LEU A 12 -15.95 -57.16 -0.80
C LEU A 12 -15.93 -58.70 -0.72
N LYS A 13 -15.73 -59.26 0.48
CA LYS A 13 -15.75 -60.72 0.70
C LYS A 13 -17.10 -61.35 0.36
N LYS A 14 -18.21 -60.72 0.75
CA LYS A 14 -19.58 -61.16 0.40
C LYS A 14 -19.82 -61.12 -1.12
N SER A 15 -19.18 -60.20 -1.82
CA SER A 15 -19.25 -60.07 -3.28
C SER A 15 -18.28 -61.01 -4.02
N GLY A 16 -17.61 -61.93 -3.32
CA GLY A 16 -16.71 -62.92 -3.90
C GLY A 16 -15.25 -62.48 -4.05
N LEU A 17 -14.89 -61.25 -3.66
CA LEU A 17 -13.52 -60.75 -3.71
C LEU A 17 -12.73 -61.22 -2.47
N LYS A 18 -11.64 -61.95 -2.67
CA LYS A 18 -10.81 -62.53 -1.61
C LYS A 18 -9.31 -62.36 -1.93
N GLY A 19 -8.46 -62.53 -0.93
CA GLY A 19 -7.00 -62.46 -1.07
C GLY A 19 -6.54 -61.14 -1.68
N ASP A 20 -5.62 -61.22 -2.65
CA ASP A 20 -4.99 -60.07 -3.30
C ASP A 20 -5.98 -59.13 -3.98
N HIS A 21 -7.09 -59.66 -4.53
CA HIS A 21 -8.12 -58.82 -5.13
C HIS A 21 -8.83 -57.95 -4.10
N ALA A 22 -9.19 -58.51 -2.93
CA ALA A 22 -9.82 -57.71 -1.87
C ALA A 22 -8.86 -56.66 -1.31
N TYR A 23 -7.57 -57.00 -1.21
CA TYR A 23 -6.53 -56.05 -0.81
C TYR A 23 -6.39 -54.92 -1.83
N SER A 24 -6.20 -55.24 -3.11
CA SER A 24 -6.10 -54.26 -4.20
C SER A 24 -7.29 -53.31 -4.24
N PHE A 25 -8.53 -53.84 -4.19
CA PHE A 25 -9.72 -53.00 -4.15
C PHE A 25 -9.76 -52.10 -2.91
N SER A 26 -9.37 -52.61 -1.73
CA SER A 26 -9.38 -51.80 -0.51
C SER A 26 -8.33 -50.67 -0.57
N SER A 27 -7.13 -50.98 -1.07
CA SER A 27 -6.06 -50.00 -1.28
C SER A 27 -6.47 -48.91 -2.28
N ASP A 28 -7.11 -49.29 -3.40
CA ASP A 28 -7.63 -48.34 -4.39
C ASP A 28 -8.66 -47.39 -3.77
N HIS A 29 -9.60 -47.91 -2.96
CA HIS A 29 -10.60 -47.06 -2.28
C HIS A 29 -9.95 -46.07 -1.31
N ILE A 30 -8.94 -46.49 -0.55
CA ILE A 30 -8.23 -45.61 0.40
C ILE A 30 -7.52 -44.50 -0.36
N PHE A 31 -6.76 -44.85 -1.41
CA PHE A 31 -6.00 -43.87 -2.19
C PHE A 31 -6.93 -42.91 -2.94
N ALA A 32 -7.90 -43.43 -3.68
CA ALA A 32 -8.81 -42.63 -4.50
C ALA A 32 -9.78 -41.79 -3.67
N GLY A 33 -10.20 -42.26 -2.50
CA GLY A 33 -11.14 -41.57 -1.62
C GLY A 33 -10.52 -40.44 -0.80
N HIS A 34 -9.21 -40.51 -0.51
CA HIS A 34 -8.54 -39.53 0.35
C HIS A 34 -7.77 -38.47 -0.44
N ALA A 35 -6.83 -38.88 -1.29
CA ALA A 35 -5.81 -37.98 -1.84
C ALA A 35 -6.41 -36.83 -2.67
N ASN A 36 -7.42 -37.13 -3.48
CA ASN A 36 -8.04 -36.14 -4.37
C ASN A 36 -8.82 -35.06 -3.60
N THR A 37 -9.51 -35.44 -2.52
CA THR A 37 -10.23 -34.53 -1.63
C THR A 37 -9.25 -33.63 -0.88
N SER A 38 -8.13 -34.18 -0.37
CA SER A 38 -7.08 -33.40 0.27
C SER A 38 -6.47 -32.35 -0.67
N ILE A 39 -6.24 -32.71 -1.94
CA ILE A 39 -5.75 -31.76 -2.96
C ILE A 39 -6.73 -30.60 -3.16
N GLN A 40 -8.03 -30.89 -3.31
CA GLN A 40 -9.04 -29.83 -3.45
C GLN A 40 -9.06 -28.89 -2.24
N LEU A 41 -9.08 -29.45 -1.03
CA LEU A 41 -9.09 -28.67 0.21
C LEU A 41 -7.82 -27.81 0.34
N ALA A 42 -6.65 -28.36 0.00
CA ALA A 42 -5.39 -27.62 0.04
C ALA A 42 -5.40 -26.42 -0.90
N TYR A 43 -5.82 -26.61 -2.17
CA TYR A 43 -5.87 -25.53 -3.15
C TYR A 43 -6.94 -24.49 -2.82
N LEU A 44 -8.11 -24.90 -2.31
CA LEU A 44 -9.14 -23.95 -1.90
C LEU A 44 -8.68 -23.14 -0.70
N CYS A 45 -8.01 -23.77 0.28
CA CYS A 45 -7.41 -23.04 1.39
C CYS A 45 -6.31 -22.10 0.94
N TYR A 46 -5.48 -22.53 0.00
CA TYR A 46 -4.44 -21.69 -0.61
C TYR A 46 -5.06 -20.47 -1.30
N GLU A 47 -6.05 -20.65 -2.18
CA GLU A 47 -6.71 -19.56 -2.89
C GLU A 47 -7.34 -18.57 -1.91
N LEU A 48 -8.04 -19.06 -0.89
CA LEU A 48 -8.65 -18.19 0.12
C LEU A 48 -7.62 -17.46 0.98
N SER A 49 -6.42 -18.02 1.17
CA SER A 49 -5.35 -17.42 2.00
C SER A 49 -4.50 -16.39 1.26
N ARG A 50 -4.65 -16.26 -0.08
CA ARG A 50 -3.91 -15.29 -0.89
C ARG A 50 -4.37 -13.86 -0.57
N PRO A 51 -3.45 -12.88 -0.46
CA PRO A 51 -3.81 -11.48 -0.23
C PRO A 51 -4.83 -10.94 -1.25
N GLY A 52 -4.64 -11.25 -2.54
CA GLY A 52 -5.54 -10.86 -3.63
C GLY A 52 -6.95 -11.46 -3.54
N ASN A 53 -7.14 -12.53 -2.75
CA ASN A 53 -8.41 -13.22 -2.56
C ASN A 53 -8.98 -13.03 -1.14
N SER A 54 -8.39 -12.15 -0.33
CA SER A 54 -8.88 -11.83 1.03
C SER A 54 -10.38 -11.51 1.05
N ARG A 55 -10.86 -10.75 0.06
CA ARG A 55 -12.27 -10.44 -0.10
C ARG A 55 -13.14 -11.66 -0.37
N LYS A 56 -12.64 -12.64 -1.14
CA LYS A 56 -13.35 -13.90 -1.38
C LYS A 56 -13.53 -14.68 -0.08
N GLN A 57 -12.51 -14.67 0.79
CA GLN A 57 -12.60 -15.25 2.14
C GLN A 57 -13.61 -14.50 3.03
N THR A 58 -13.60 -13.17 3.01
CA THR A 58 -14.56 -12.34 3.75
C THR A 58 -16.00 -12.59 3.28
N ARG A 59 -16.22 -12.72 1.97
CA ARG A 59 -17.54 -13.00 1.39
C ARG A 59 -18.08 -14.37 1.81
N LEU A 60 -17.24 -15.41 1.79
CA LEU A 60 -17.60 -16.72 2.34
C LEU A 60 -18.02 -16.58 3.80
N LYS A 61 -17.21 -15.89 4.60
CA LYS A 61 -17.50 -15.74 6.03
C LYS A 61 -18.78 -14.95 6.31
N HIS A 62 -19.08 -13.95 5.49
CA HIS A 62 -20.36 -13.22 5.54
C HIS A 62 -21.54 -14.16 5.30
N GLU A 63 -21.50 -14.95 4.22
CA GLU A 63 -22.54 -15.95 3.93
C GLU A 63 -22.75 -16.93 5.10
N LEU A 64 -21.66 -17.38 5.73
CA LEU A 64 -21.71 -18.26 6.90
C LEU A 64 -22.31 -17.57 8.13
N PHE A 65 -21.97 -16.31 8.38
CA PHE A 65 -22.49 -15.56 9.51
C PHE A 65 -23.96 -15.16 9.34
N GLU A 66 -24.38 -14.85 8.11
CA GLU A 66 -25.79 -14.60 7.81
C GLU A 66 -26.63 -15.87 8.00
N THR A 67 -26.08 -17.03 7.64
CA THR A 67 -26.81 -18.30 7.69
C THR A 67 -26.83 -18.93 9.09
N PHE A 68 -25.69 -18.96 9.77
CA PHE A 68 -25.51 -19.70 11.04
C PHE A 68 -25.20 -18.81 12.25
N GLY A 69 -25.08 -17.49 12.07
CA GLY A 69 -24.57 -16.58 13.09
C GLY A 69 -23.07 -16.73 13.30
N LYS A 70 -22.54 -16.05 14.33
CA LYS A 70 -21.14 -16.22 14.74
C LYS A 70 -21.00 -17.44 15.66
N PRO A 71 -19.88 -18.18 15.61
CA PRO A 71 -19.66 -19.30 16.51
C PRO A 71 -19.65 -18.81 17.97
N ALA A 72 -20.40 -19.48 18.85
CA ALA A 72 -20.48 -19.12 20.26
C ALA A 72 -19.21 -19.50 21.03
N SER A 73 -18.48 -20.50 20.54
CA SER A 73 -17.23 -21.01 21.10
C SER A 73 -16.43 -21.75 20.03
N LEU A 74 -15.17 -22.09 20.32
CA LEU A 74 -14.33 -22.93 19.46
C LEU A 74 -14.85 -24.38 19.31
N SER A 75 -15.79 -24.80 20.15
CA SER A 75 -16.44 -26.12 20.07
C SER A 75 -17.75 -26.09 19.30
N SER A 76 -18.15 -24.93 18.77
CA SER A 76 -19.34 -24.82 17.92
C SER A 76 -19.07 -25.57 16.61
N ILE A 77 -20.08 -26.28 16.09
CA ILE A 77 -19.93 -27.06 14.85
C ILE A 77 -21.16 -26.79 13.99
N ILE A 78 -20.95 -26.58 12.70
CA ILE A 78 -22.02 -26.63 11.69
C ILE A 78 -22.12 -28.08 11.24
N ASP A 79 -23.24 -28.74 11.54
CA ASP A 79 -23.53 -30.14 11.19
C ASP A 79 -24.73 -30.31 10.23
N ASP A 80 -25.45 -29.22 9.93
CA ASP A 80 -26.57 -29.22 8.98
C ASP A 80 -26.08 -29.20 7.52
N LEU A 81 -25.88 -30.41 6.98
CA LEU A 81 -25.47 -30.59 5.60
C LEU A 81 -26.50 -30.06 4.59
N GLU A 82 -27.80 -30.11 4.89
CA GLU A 82 -28.83 -29.69 3.93
C GLU A 82 -28.83 -28.18 3.69
N ILE A 83 -28.52 -27.40 4.73
CA ILE A 83 -28.32 -25.96 4.61
C ILE A 83 -26.98 -25.68 3.92
N VAL A 84 -25.91 -26.34 4.36
CA VAL A 84 -24.55 -26.18 3.79
C VAL A 84 -24.54 -26.47 2.29
N ASP A 85 -25.25 -27.50 1.81
CA ASP A 85 -25.29 -27.89 0.40
C ASP A 85 -25.90 -26.81 -0.51
N LYS A 86 -26.72 -25.92 0.07
CA LYS A 86 -27.45 -24.85 -0.65
C LYS A 86 -26.76 -23.49 -0.61
N LEU A 87 -25.63 -23.36 0.09
CA LEU A 87 -24.89 -22.09 0.17
C LEU A 87 -24.33 -21.69 -1.20
N PRO A 88 -24.80 -20.58 -1.81
CA PRO A 88 -24.46 -20.25 -3.19
C PRO A 88 -22.98 -19.92 -3.38
N TYR A 89 -22.37 -19.15 -2.49
CA TYR A 89 -20.99 -18.71 -2.64
C TYR A 89 -19.99 -19.82 -2.27
N LEU A 90 -20.28 -20.64 -1.25
CA LEU A 90 -19.53 -21.88 -1.01
C LEU A 90 -19.54 -22.81 -2.24
N ASN A 91 -20.71 -23.01 -2.86
CA ASN A 91 -20.82 -23.82 -4.07
C ASN A 91 -19.99 -23.25 -5.21
N ALA A 92 -20.04 -21.93 -5.40
CA ALA A 92 -19.25 -21.22 -6.39
C ALA A 92 -17.74 -21.39 -6.18
N LEU A 93 -17.26 -21.32 -4.93
CA LEU A 93 -15.87 -21.56 -4.57
C LEU A 93 -15.41 -22.98 -4.90
N ILE A 94 -16.24 -23.99 -4.61
CA ILE A 94 -15.91 -25.40 -4.87
C ILE A 94 -15.88 -25.70 -6.37
N GLU A 95 -16.84 -25.17 -7.13
CA GLU A 95 -16.88 -25.34 -8.59
C GLU A 95 -15.67 -24.66 -9.25
N GLU A 96 -15.31 -23.44 -8.83
CA GLU A 96 -14.15 -22.74 -9.40
C GLU A 96 -12.82 -23.40 -9.00
N ASN A 97 -12.70 -23.88 -7.76
CA ASN A 97 -11.52 -24.62 -7.34
C ASN A 97 -11.35 -25.92 -8.13
N SER A 98 -12.46 -26.63 -8.34
CA SER A 98 -12.48 -27.84 -9.17
C SER A 98 -12.12 -27.55 -10.65
N ARG A 99 -12.38 -26.32 -11.12
CA ARG A 99 -12.05 -25.87 -12.47
C ARG A 99 -10.56 -25.56 -12.60
N VAL A 100 -10.07 -24.62 -11.79
CA VAL A 100 -8.69 -24.11 -11.83
C VAL A 100 -7.69 -25.19 -11.40
N HIS A 101 -7.99 -25.85 -10.28
CA HIS A 101 -7.14 -26.82 -9.58
C HIS A 101 -7.73 -28.23 -9.62
N SER A 102 -8.01 -28.74 -10.81
CA SER A 102 -8.52 -30.12 -10.97
C SER A 102 -7.57 -31.14 -10.32
N SER A 103 -8.05 -31.96 -9.37
CA SER A 103 -7.22 -32.96 -8.67
C SER A 103 -6.60 -33.99 -9.60
N LEU A 104 -7.28 -34.28 -10.71
CA LEU A 104 -6.78 -35.11 -11.80
C LEU A 104 -6.76 -34.25 -13.08
N PRO A 105 -5.69 -33.48 -13.33
CA PRO A 105 -5.62 -32.57 -14.48
C PRO A 105 -5.25 -33.29 -15.79
N GLY A 106 -4.70 -34.49 -15.68
CA GLY A 106 -4.08 -35.24 -16.78
C GLY A 106 -5.05 -36.01 -17.67
N ALA A 107 -4.50 -36.90 -18.49
CA ALA A 107 -5.27 -37.68 -19.46
C ALA A 107 -6.21 -38.68 -18.77
N GLU A 108 -7.49 -38.66 -19.17
CA GLU A 108 -8.49 -39.68 -18.86
C GLU A 108 -8.68 -40.61 -20.07
N PRO A 109 -7.90 -41.71 -20.16
CA PRO A 109 -7.87 -42.54 -21.36
C PRO A 109 -9.06 -43.47 -21.48
N ARG A 110 -9.50 -43.66 -22.73
CA ARG A 110 -10.44 -44.70 -23.15
C ARG A 110 -9.90 -45.43 -24.37
N VAL A 111 -9.90 -46.76 -24.31
CA VAL A 111 -9.60 -47.60 -25.48
C VAL A 111 -10.86 -47.76 -26.32
N VAL A 112 -10.75 -47.50 -27.63
CA VAL A 112 -11.83 -47.65 -28.60
C VAL A 112 -12.14 -49.15 -28.82
N PRO A 113 -13.33 -49.65 -28.44
CA PRO A 113 -13.65 -51.08 -28.55
C PRO A 113 -14.19 -51.49 -29.93
N ARG A 114 -14.62 -50.52 -30.74
CA ARG A 114 -15.15 -50.70 -32.10
C ARG A 114 -14.87 -49.44 -32.93
N PRO A 115 -14.82 -49.52 -34.27
CA PRO A 115 -14.61 -48.34 -35.08
C PRO A 115 -15.68 -47.26 -34.80
N TYR A 116 -15.23 -46.02 -34.61
CA TYR A 116 -16.11 -44.85 -34.51
C TYR A 116 -15.87 -43.92 -35.70
N LEU A 117 -16.94 -43.52 -36.36
CA LEU A 117 -16.88 -42.48 -37.38
C LEU A 117 -17.01 -41.12 -36.69
N LEU A 118 -15.97 -40.30 -36.78
CA LEU A 118 -15.96 -38.92 -36.31
C LEU A 118 -16.13 -37.99 -37.51
N GLU A 119 -17.01 -37.01 -37.39
CA GLU A 119 -17.15 -35.92 -38.35
C GLU A 119 -16.38 -34.71 -37.81
N MET A 120 -15.37 -34.28 -38.58
CA MET A 120 -14.54 -33.11 -38.25
C MET A 120 -15.28 -31.82 -38.65
N GLU A 121 -14.89 -30.68 -38.08
CA GLU A 121 -15.51 -29.38 -38.40
C GLU A 121 -15.45 -29.02 -39.90
N ASN A 122 -14.46 -29.53 -40.64
CA ASN A 122 -14.34 -29.34 -42.09
C ASN A 122 -15.18 -30.34 -42.93
N GLY A 123 -16.08 -31.10 -42.30
CA GLY A 123 -16.95 -32.09 -42.95
C GLY A 123 -16.26 -33.41 -43.32
N LYS A 124 -14.94 -33.56 -43.06
CA LYS A 124 -14.24 -34.83 -43.30
C LYS A 124 -14.67 -35.87 -42.26
N LYS A 125 -14.89 -37.10 -42.73
CA LYS A 125 -15.23 -38.24 -41.89
C LYS A 125 -13.98 -39.09 -41.65
N VAL A 126 -13.61 -39.26 -40.38
CA VAL A 126 -12.44 -40.02 -39.95
C VAL A 126 -12.90 -41.22 -39.13
N VAL A 127 -12.46 -42.42 -39.50
CA VAL A 127 -12.70 -43.62 -38.70
C VAL A 127 -11.59 -43.77 -37.68
N VAL A 128 -11.95 -43.82 -36.39
CA VAL A 128 -11.00 -44.13 -35.33
C VAL A 128 -10.88 -45.66 -35.19
N PRO A 129 -9.68 -46.24 -35.39
CA PRO A 129 -9.47 -47.68 -35.30
C PRO A 129 -9.71 -48.25 -33.90
N VAL A 130 -10.08 -49.53 -33.84
CA VAL A 130 -10.10 -50.32 -32.60
C VAL A 130 -8.72 -50.31 -31.96
N GLY A 131 -8.67 -50.20 -30.63
CA GLY A 131 -7.41 -50.15 -29.87
C GLY A 131 -6.79 -48.76 -29.74
N THR A 132 -7.31 -47.75 -30.46
CA THR A 132 -6.88 -46.36 -30.29
C THR A 132 -7.23 -45.87 -28.88
N VAL A 133 -6.27 -45.24 -28.20
CA VAL A 133 -6.51 -44.54 -26.92
C VAL A 133 -6.93 -43.11 -27.22
N ILE A 134 -8.13 -42.74 -26.79
CA ILE A 134 -8.62 -41.35 -26.82
C ILE A 134 -8.64 -40.85 -25.37
N SER A 135 -8.09 -39.67 -25.14
CA SER A 135 -8.06 -39.07 -23.80
C SER A 135 -8.61 -37.66 -23.83
N CYS A 136 -9.28 -37.26 -22.74
CA CYS A 136 -9.58 -35.88 -22.44
C CYS A 136 -8.72 -35.43 -21.26
N LEU A 137 -8.31 -34.17 -21.23
CA LEU A 137 -7.56 -33.59 -20.12
C LEU A 137 -8.45 -32.55 -19.44
N PRO A 138 -8.92 -32.78 -18.19
CA PRO A 138 -9.71 -31.80 -17.46
C PRO A 138 -9.03 -30.43 -17.42
N TYR A 139 -7.71 -30.37 -17.20
CA TYR A 139 -6.96 -29.11 -17.18
C TYR A 139 -7.13 -28.27 -18.45
N ALA A 140 -7.03 -28.92 -19.62
CA ALA A 140 -7.16 -28.24 -20.90
C ALA A 140 -8.62 -27.85 -21.19
N MET A 141 -9.55 -28.76 -20.89
CA MET A 141 -10.99 -28.53 -21.10
C MET A 141 -11.53 -27.38 -20.22
N HIS A 142 -11.01 -27.26 -19.00
CA HIS A 142 -11.39 -26.21 -18.05
C HIS A 142 -10.77 -24.83 -18.38
N ARG A 143 -9.89 -24.76 -19.38
CA ARG A 143 -9.15 -23.56 -19.78
C ARG A 143 -9.43 -23.08 -21.21
N VAL A 144 -10.53 -23.53 -21.80
CA VAL A 144 -10.98 -23.05 -23.11
C VAL A 144 -11.56 -21.63 -22.96
N PRO A 145 -10.92 -20.57 -23.48
CA PRO A 145 -11.33 -19.18 -23.18
C PRO A 145 -12.74 -18.81 -23.67
N THR A 146 -13.22 -19.48 -24.72
CA THR A 146 -14.58 -19.28 -25.25
C THR A 146 -15.67 -19.86 -24.35
N ILE A 147 -15.30 -20.74 -23.41
CA ILE A 147 -16.21 -21.35 -22.42
C ILE A 147 -15.99 -20.74 -21.03
N PHE A 148 -14.73 -20.54 -20.67
CA PHE A 148 -14.28 -19.97 -19.41
C PHE A 148 -13.44 -18.71 -19.71
N PRO A 149 -14.06 -17.53 -19.81
CA PRO A 149 -13.34 -16.26 -19.95
C PRO A 149 -12.33 -16.09 -18.82
N GLU A 150 -11.13 -15.59 -19.12
CA GLU A 150 -10.03 -15.47 -18.14
C GLU A 150 -9.78 -16.81 -17.40
N PRO A 151 -9.47 -17.88 -18.17
CA PRO A 151 -9.49 -19.25 -17.64
C PRO A 151 -8.43 -19.53 -16.58
N ASP A 152 -7.40 -18.72 -16.48
CA ASP A 152 -6.31 -18.92 -15.51
C ASP A 152 -6.57 -18.23 -14.17
N GLN A 153 -7.60 -17.38 -14.07
CA GLN A 153 -8.00 -16.71 -12.83
C GLN A 153 -8.91 -17.57 -11.97
N PHE A 154 -8.85 -17.33 -10.66
CA PHE A 154 -9.78 -17.92 -9.69
C PHE A 154 -10.96 -16.97 -9.46
N ILE A 155 -12.07 -17.19 -10.20
CA ILE A 155 -13.26 -16.33 -10.17
C ILE A 155 -14.50 -17.14 -9.74
N PRO A 156 -14.77 -17.30 -8.43
CA PRO A 156 -15.98 -17.97 -7.94
C PRO A 156 -17.26 -17.35 -8.49
N GLU A 157 -17.29 -16.02 -8.64
CA GLU A 157 -18.40 -15.24 -9.19
C GLU A 157 -18.87 -15.74 -10.56
N ARG A 158 -18.02 -16.46 -11.31
CA ARG A 158 -18.38 -17.14 -12.55
C ARG A 158 -19.55 -18.10 -12.39
N TRP A 159 -19.76 -18.67 -11.21
CA TRP A 159 -20.85 -19.60 -10.96
C TRP A 159 -22.12 -18.92 -10.43
N LEU A 160 -22.11 -17.59 -10.35
CA LEU A 160 -23.20 -16.76 -9.86
C LEU A 160 -23.76 -15.86 -10.98
N PRO A 161 -24.96 -15.29 -10.80
CA PRO A 161 -25.48 -14.27 -11.70
C PRO A 161 -24.62 -13.00 -11.63
N TYR A 162 -24.29 -12.42 -12.77
CA TYR A 162 -23.61 -11.11 -12.83
C TYR A 162 -24.61 -9.95 -12.75
N ASP A 163 -24.10 -8.77 -12.38
CA ASP A 163 -24.89 -7.54 -12.44
C ASP A 163 -25.35 -7.27 -13.87
N HIS A 164 -26.64 -6.96 -14.03
CA HIS A 164 -27.30 -6.72 -15.33
C HIS A 164 -27.38 -7.93 -16.28
N GLU A 165 -27.01 -9.13 -15.85
CA GLU A 165 -27.20 -10.35 -16.64
C GLU A 165 -28.67 -10.80 -16.60
N PHE A 166 -29.26 -11.04 -17.77
CA PHE A 166 -30.63 -11.57 -17.81
C PHE A 166 -30.66 -13.03 -17.36
N GLN A 167 -31.74 -13.43 -16.69
CA GLN A 167 -31.88 -14.79 -16.14
C GLN A 167 -31.70 -15.92 -17.19
N GLN A 168 -32.04 -15.64 -18.45
CA GLN A 168 -31.87 -16.60 -19.55
C GLN A 168 -30.39 -16.75 -19.94
N GLU A 169 -29.65 -15.64 -20.01
CA GLU A 169 -28.21 -15.62 -20.33
C GLU A 169 -27.42 -16.36 -19.25
N TYR A 170 -27.72 -16.10 -17.97
CA TYR A 170 -27.16 -16.82 -16.83
C TYR A 170 -27.34 -18.34 -16.97
N LYS A 171 -28.58 -18.79 -17.24
CA LYS A 171 -28.88 -20.22 -17.39
C LYS A 171 -28.13 -20.85 -18.55
N GLU A 172 -28.02 -20.16 -19.68
CA GLU A 172 -27.32 -20.65 -20.86
C GLU A 172 -25.80 -20.75 -20.62
N ARG A 173 -25.23 -19.73 -19.97
CA ARG A 173 -23.81 -19.68 -19.59
C ARG A 173 -23.45 -20.80 -18.62
N ILE A 174 -24.19 -20.95 -17.52
CA ILE A 174 -23.95 -22.02 -16.54
C ILE A 174 -24.12 -23.40 -17.16
N LYS A 175 -25.16 -23.60 -17.99
CA LYS A 175 -25.37 -24.86 -18.72
C LYS A 175 -24.19 -25.18 -19.64
N LEU A 176 -23.64 -24.18 -20.33
CA LEU A 176 -22.47 -24.34 -21.18
C LEU A 176 -21.23 -24.67 -20.35
N GLN A 177 -20.94 -23.93 -19.28
CA GLN A 177 -19.78 -24.17 -18.42
C GLN A 177 -19.83 -25.56 -17.76
N GLN A 178 -20.97 -25.96 -17.19
CA GLN A 178 -21.16 -27.29 -16.62
C GLN A 178 -21.03 -28.43 -17.66
N LYS A 179 -21.41 -28.17 -18.92
CA LYS A 179 -21.21 -29.12 -20.01
C LYS A 179 -19.73 -29.39 -20.28
N TYR A 180 -18.82 -28.46 -19.99
CA TYR A 180 -17.37 -28.63 -20.21
C TYR A 180 -16.60 -28.93 -18.92
N MET A 181 -17.20 -28.73 -17.75
CA MET A 181 -16.65 -29.19 -16.47
C MET A 181 -16.63 -30.71 -16.38
N MET A 182 -15.47 -31.29 -16.05
CA MET A 182 -15.27 -32.72 -15.79
C MET A 182 -14.40 -33.03 -14.56
N PRO A 183 -14.54 -32.33 -13.42
CA PRO A 183 -13.67 -32.52 -12.25
C PRO A 183 -13.80 -33.92 -11.59
N PHE A 184 -14.88 -34.64 -11.90
CA PHE A 184 -15.14 -36.00 -11.45
C PHE A 184 -15.21 -36.99 -12.62
N GLY A 185 -14.62 -36.65 -13.76
CA GLY A 185 -14.78 -37.36 -15.03
C GLY A 185 -16.21 -37.24 -15.60
N LYS A 186 -16.48 -37.96 -16.70
CA LYS A 186 -17.81 -38.03 -17.34
C LYS A 186 -18.20 -39.42 -17.80
N GLY A 187 -19.51 -39.63 -17.95
CA GLY A 187 -20.09 -40.86 -18.49
C GLY A 187 -20.01 -42.03 -17.51
N ILE A 188 -19.97 -43.25 -18.04
CA ILE A 188 -20.06 -44.49 -17.25
C ILE A 188 -18.87 -44.75 -16.31
N ARG A 189 -17.79 -43.97 -16.41
CA ARG A 189 -16.59 -44.06 -15.57
C ARG A 189 -16.41 -42.84 -14.67
N MET A 190 -17.46 -42.02 -14.49
CA MET A 190 -17.43 -40.89 -13.56
C MET A 190 -17.17 -41.37 -12.13
N CYS A 191 -16.58 -40.49 -11.31
CA CYS A 191 -16.20 -40.78 -9.94
C CYS A 191 -17.40 -41.27 -9.12
N LEU A 192 -17.28 -42.49 -8.58
CA LEU A 192 -18.29 -43.10 -7.72
C LEU A 192 -18.44 -42.35 -6.38
N GLY A 193 -17.35 -41.73 -5.91
CA GLY A 193 -17.28 -40.99 -4.65
C GLY A 193 -17.67 -39.52 -4.73
N ARG A 194 -18.15 -39.02 -5.88
CA ARG A 194 -18.42 -37.57 -6.10
C ARG A 194 -19.22 -36.93 -4.97
N ASN A 195 -20.32 -37.53 -4.56
CA ASN A 195 -21.23 -36.94 -3.57
C ASN A 195 -20.59 -36.94 -2.17
N LEU A 196 -19.84 -37.99 -1.82
CA LEU A 196 -19.11 -38.04 -0.55
C LEU A 196 -18.00 -36.99 -0.52
N ALA A 197 -17.22 -36.87 -1.60
CA ALA A 197 -16.16 -35.86 -1.70
C ALA A 197 -16.71 -34.43 -1.58
N LEU A 198 -17.82 -34.11 -2.27
CA LEU A 198 -18.46 -32.80 -2.17
C LEU A 198 -18.94 -32.50 -0.74
N MET A 199 -19.51 -33.49 -0.06
CA MET A 199 -19.94 -33.38 1.33
C MET A 199 -18.75 -33.10 2.26
N GLU A 200 -17.67 -33.88 2.16
CA GLU A 200 -16.46 -33.72 2.95
C GLU A 200 -15.82 -32.34 2.72
N MET A 201 -15.70 -31.91 1.46
CA MET A 201 -15.13 -30.60 1.13
C MET A 201 -15.94 -29.45 1.70
N LYS A 202 -17.27 -29.47 1.52
CA LYS A 202 -18.16 -28.43 2.04
C LYS A 202 -18.09 -28.36 3.56
N MET A 203 -18.25 -29.49 4.24
CA MET A 203 -18.27 -29.53 5.70
C MET A 203 -16.94 -29.08 6.32
N ALA A 204 -15.81 -29.46 5.71
CA ALA A 204 -14.49 -29.04 6.15
C ALA A 204 -14.27 -27.53 5.99
N ILE A 205 -14.57 -26.98 4.80
CA ILE A 205 -14.36 -25.55 4.50
C ILE A 205 -15.27 -24.67 5.35
N VAL A 206 -16.56 -25.03 5.48
CA VAL A 206 -17.51 -24.27 6.29
C VAL A 206 -17.05 -24.22 7.73
N ASN A 207 -16.73 -25.35 8.36
CA ASN A 207 -16.30 -25.36 9.75
C ASN A 207 -14.95 -24.67 9.95
N LEU A 208 -14.02 -24.75 8.99
CA LEU A 208 -12.74 -24.06 9.07
C LEU A 208 -12.90 -22.53 9.01
N TYR A 209 -13.56 -22.01 7.98
CA TYR A 209 -13.65 -20.57 7.74
C TYR A 209 -14.74 -19.87 8.57
N TRP A 210 -15.72 -20.61 9.10
CA TRP A 210 -16.64 -20.07 10.09
C TRP A 210 -15.90 -19.63 11.37
N HIS A 211 -14.92 -20.43 11.81
CA HIS A 211 -14.11 -20.14 13.00
C HIS A 211 -12.93 -19.22 12.70
N PHE A 212 -12.20 -19.48 11.62
CA PHE A 212 -10.87 -18.91 11.42
C PHE A 212 -10.81 -18.03 10.17
N TYR A 213 -9.80 -17.15 10.15
CA TYR A 213 -9.28 -16.56 8.93
C TYR A 213 -7.93 -17.19 8.66
N SER A 214 -7.59 -17.39 7.40
CA SER A 214 -6.28 -17.90 6.99
C SER A 214 -5.54 -16.87 6.14
N ARG A 215 -4.21 -16.91 6.23
CA ARG A 215 -3.29 -16.12 5.42
C ARG A 215 -2.05 -16.95 5.16
N ILE A 216 -1.33 -16.62 4.09
CA ILE A 216 0.01 -17.17 3.85
C ILE A 216 0.95 -16.65 4.94
N ASP A 217 1.84 -17.51 5.46
CA ASP A 217 2.86 -17.09 6.42
C ASP A 217 3.88 -16.18 5.71
N PRO A 218 4.14 -14.95 6.20
CA PRO A 218 5.15 -14.07 5.62
C PRO A 218 6.54 -14.72 5.55
N ASN A 219 6.85 -15.66 6.45
CA ASN A 219 8.13 -16.35 6.51
C ASN A 219 8.25 -17.55 5.56
N TRP A 220 7.19 -17.90 4.82
CA TRP A 220 7.23 -18.97 3.81
C TRP A 220 8.20 -18.65 2.65
N CYS A 221 8.70 -17.41 2.57
CA CYS A 221 9.40 -16.84 1.41
C CYS A 221 10.89 -16.51 1.62
N GLU A 222 11.68 -17.29 2.36
CA GLU A 222 13.12 -17.31 2.04
C GLU A 222 13.31 -18.10 0.75
N VAL A 223 13.40 -17.37 -0.36
CA VAL A 223 13.82 -17.93 -1.65
C VAL A 223 15.21 -18.51 -1.44
N VAL A 224 15.32 -19.83 -1.39
CA VAL A 224 16.59 -20.51 -1.64
C VAL A 224 16.91 -20.28 -3.11
N THR A 225 17.46 -19.11 -3.42
CA THR A 225 18.07 -18.87 -4.73
C THR A 225 19.10 -19.97 -4.89
N SER A 226 19.06 -20.68 -6.01
CA SER A 226 19.89 -21.85 -6.32
C SER A 226 21.39 -21.49 -6.45
N LYS A 227 22.00 -20.99 -5.37
CA LYS A 227 23.44 -20.81 -5.21
C LYS A 227 24.08 -22.01 -4.52
N ASP A 228 23.31 -23.05 -4.21
CA ASP A 228 23.86 -24.28 -3.68
C ASP A 228 24.43 -25.12 -4.85
N PRO A 229 25.75 -25.33 -4.95
CA PRO A 229 26.38 -25.93 -6.14
C PRO A 229 26.05 -27.42 -6.38
N GLY A 230 25.12 -28.00 -5.62
CA GLY A 230 24.79 -29.42 -5.65
C GLY A 230 23.31 -29.76 -5.81
N SER A 231 22.39 -28.78 -5.80
CA SER A 231 20.96 -29.04 -6.00
C SER A 231 20.55 -28.65 -7.42
N THR A 232 20.35 -29.64 -8.29
CA THR A 232 19.67 -29.41 -9.57
C THR A 232 18.23 -28.96 -9.29
N PRO A 233 17.84 -27.73 -9.65
CA PRO A 233 16.43 -27.39 -9.70
C PRO A 233 15.83 -28.18 -10.86
N ALA A 234 14.84 -29.03 -10.61
CA ALA A 234 14.08 -29.63 -11.69
C ALA A 234 13.38 -28.50 -12.46
N PRO A 235 13.70 -28.25 -13.74
CA PRO A 235 13.06 -27.18 -14.48
C PRO A 235 11.63 -27.61 -14.80
N ILE A 236 10.65 -27.01 -14.14
CA ILE A 236 9.24 -27.10 -14.55
C ILE A 236 9.08 -26.15 -15.75
N ASN A 237 9.27 -26.69 -16.95
CA ASN A 237 9.03 -25.98 -18.21
C ASN A 237 7.51 -25.91 -18.51
N LEU A 238 6.78 -25.07 -17.79
CA LEU A 238 5.44 -24.61 -18.23
C LEU A 238 5.59 -23.28 -18.95
N GLY A 239 5.31 -23.28 -20.26
CA GLY A 239 4.96 -22.11 -21.08
C GLY A 239 5.91 -20.90 -21.05
N SER A 240 6.71 -20.72 -22.09
CA SER A 240 7.52 -19.53 -22.33
C SER A 240 6.65 -18.28 -22.59
N ARG A 241 6.23 -17.59 -21.53
CA ARG A 241 5.97 -16.15 -21.53
C ARG A 241 6.54 -15.56 -20.25
N ASN A 242 7.72 -14.93 -20.39
CA ASN A 242 8.41 -14.05 -19.45
C ASN A 242 7.93 -14.12 -17.99
N VAL A 243 8.47 -15.08 -17.24
CA VAL A 243 8.32 -15.10 -15.78
C VAL A 243 9.49 -14.31 -15.20
N GLY A 244 9.18 -13.22 -14.50
CA GLY A 244 10.15 -12.30 -13.91
C GLY A 244 11.18 -13.04 -13.06
N THR A 245 12.46 -12.82 -13.38
CA THR A 245 13.58 -13.51 -12.74
C THR A 245 13.92 -12.96 -11.35
N ASN A 246 13.23 -11.91 -10.89
CA ASN A 246 13.53 -11.20 -9.63
C ASN A 246 12.32 -10.93 -8.72
N THR A 247 11.12 -11.41 -9.03
CA THR A 247 9.95 -11.19 -8.17
C THR A 247 9.83 -12.26 -7.08
N THR A 248 9.48 -11.81 -5.87
CA THR A 248 9.11 -12.67 -4.74
C THR A 248 7.84 -13.45 -5.08
N ASP A 249 7.62 -14.58 -4.42
CA ASP A 249 6.39 -15.35 -4.65
C ASP A 249 5.16 -14.55 -4.20
N GLU A 250 5.26 -13.65 -3.22
CA GLU A 250 4.17 -12.73 -2.84
C GLU A 250 3.76 -11.79 -4.00
N GLU A 251 4.73 -11.24 -4.74
CA GLU A 251 4.49 -10.41 -5.93
C GLU A 251 3.96 -11.23 -7.12
N LYS A 252 4.39 -12.48 -7.28
CA LYS A 252 3.80 -13.39 -8.28
C LYS A 252 2.37 -13.82 -7.91
N MET A 253 2.02 -13.73 -6.62
CA MET A 253 0.73 -14.11 -6.06
C MET A 253 -0.29 -12.98 -6.02
N THR A 254 0.14 -11.72 -6.08
CA THR A 254 -0.72 -10.55 -6.34
C THR A 254 -1.00 -10.36 -7.82
N MET A 255 -0.15 -10.92 -8.70
CA MET A 255 -0.40 -10.89 -10.13
C MET A 255 -1.58 -11.80 -10.49
N TYR A 256 -2.63 -11.14 -10.97
CA TYR A 256 -3.73 -11.63 -11.79
C TYR A 256 -5.15 -11.73 -11.19
N ASP A 257 -5.38 -11.45 -9.90
CA ASP A 257 -6.75 -11.54 -9.30
C ASP A 257 -7.35 -10.23 -8.76
N SER A 258 -6.70 -9.08 -8.96
CA SER A 258 -7.32 -7.78 -8.64
C SER A 258 -7.67 -7.02 -9.92
N THR A 259 -8.96 -6.96 -10.24
CA THR A 259 -9.71 -5.77 -10.67
C THR A 259 -11.01 -6.22 -11.37
N THR A 260 -12.17 -5.77 -10.87
CA THR A 260 -13.09 -4.89 -11.63
C THR A 260 -14.40 -4.53 -10.91
N GLU A 261 -14.87 -5.24 -9.89
CA GLU A 261 -16.30 -5.10 -9.51
C GLU A 261 -16.68 -4.05 -8.43
N ASP A 262 -15.76 -3.44 -7.66
CA ASP A 262 -16.17 -2.59 -6.50
C ASP A 262 -15.49 -1.23 -6.40
N MET A 263 -15.05 -0.69 -7.52
CA MET A 263 -14.55 0.67 -7.55
C MET A 263 -15.69 1.70 -7.46
N PHE A 264 -15.37 2.88 -6.94
CA PHE A 264 -16.33 3.99 -6.98
C PHE A 264 -16.71 4.32 -8.43
N PRO A 265 -17.93 4.86 -8.68
CA PRO A 265 -18.35 5.24 -10.02
C PRO A 265 -17.31 6.10 -10.72
N PHE A 266 -17.00 5.80 -11.98
CA PHE A 266 -16.00 6.48 -12.82
C PHE A 266 -14.53 6.34 -12.36
N ALA A 267 -14.24 5.51 -11.37
CA ALA A 267 -12.87 5.28 -10.97
C ALA A 267 -12.14 4.36 -11.97
N ILE A 268 -10.84 4.61 -12.11
CA ILE A 268 -9.93 3.85 -12.97
C ILE A 268 -9.10 2.94 -12.06
N PRO A 269 -8.92 1.65 -12.41
CA PRO A 269 -8.10 0.76 -11.60
C PRO A 269 -6.65 1.25 -11.54
N TYR A 270 -6.03 1.12 -10.36
CA TYR A 270 -4.60 1.36 -10.19
C TYR A 270 -3.81 0.36 -11.03
N PRO A 271 -2.90 0.81 -11.91
CA PRO A 271 -1.93 -0.07 -12.54
C PRO A 271 -1.12 -0.87 -11.50
N PRO A 272 -0.53 -2.01 -11.89
CA PRO A 272 0.43 -2.69 -11.04
C PRO A 272 1.66 -1.80 -10.80
N GLU A 273 2.22 -1.89 -9.60
CA GLU A 273 3.52 -1.29 -9.26
C GLU A 273 4.59 -1.77 -10.25
N GLN A 274 5.51 -0.87 -10.64
CA GLN A 274 6.54 -1.19 -11.65
C GLN A 274 7.93 -1.20 -11.01
N ASP A 275 8.64 -2.32 -11.17
CA ASP A 275 10.00 -2.49 -10.63
C ASP A 275 11.08 -1.70 -11.40
N ASP A 276 10.82 -1.40 -12.69
CA ASP A 276 11.77 -0.75 -13.61
C ASP A 276 11.25 0.61 -14.12
N GLY A 277 11.22 1.59 -13.21
CA GLY A 277 10.91 2.98 -13.55
C GLY A 277 12.07 3.69 -14.24
N PHE A 278 11.80 4.88 -14.82
CA PHE A 278 12.77 5.66 -15.61
C PHE A 278 14.11 5.94 -14.90
N TRP A 279 14.08 6.10 -13.58
CA TRP A 279 15.29 6.38 -12.78
C TRP A 279 16.02 5.11 -12.34
N GLY A 280 15.53 3.92 -12.68
CA GLY A 280 16.03 2.62 -12.25
C GLY A 280 15.70 2.28 -10.79
N ILE A 281 16.24 1.16 -10.30
CA ILE A 281 15.92 0.57 -8.99
C ILE A 281 16.11 1.56 -7.82
N PRO A 282 15.13 1.73 -6.91
CA PRO A 282 15.27 2.54 -5.70
C PRO A 282 16.54 2.21 -4.91
N THR A 283 17.21 3.26 -4.41
CA THR A 283 18.46 3.11 -3.61
C THR A 283 18.37 3.84 -2.28
N SER A 284 17.26 4.54 -2.02
CA SER A 284 16.96 5.16 -0.73
C SER A 284 16.86 4.12 0.38
N THR A 285 17.02 4.58 1.62
CA THR A 285 16.85 3.70 2.80
C THR A 285 15.39 3.51 3.18
N ILE A 286 14.50 4.33 2.62
CA ILE A 286 13.06 4.30 2.84
C ILE A 286 12.35 4.33 1.48
N ASP A 287 11.26 3.60 1.43
CA ASP A 287 10.23 3.61 0.39
C ASP A 287 8.89 3.79 1.12
N TRP A 288 8.04 4.72 0.66
CA TRP A 288 6.83 5.08 1.41
C TRP A 288 5.65 4.21 0.98
N CYS A 289 4.48 4.49 1.58
CA CYS A 289 3.32 3.67 1.32
C CYS A 289 2.74 3.86 -0.10
N GLU A 290 3.05 4.95 -0.80
CA GLU A 290 2.64 5.12 -2.20
C GLU A 290 3.33 4.08 -3.10
N GLU A 291 2.60 3.52 -4.04
CA GLU A 291 3.11 2.45 -4.91
C GLU A 291 3.89 3.04 -6.10
N ASN A 292 5.05 2.44 -6.38
CA ASN A 292 6.02 3.02 -7.30
C ASN A 292 5.61 2.96 -8.77
N TYR A 293 5.76 4.09 -9.44
CA TYR A 293 5.57 4.29 -10.88
C TYR A 293 4.17 3.91 -11.40
N VAL A 294 3.17 3.87 -10.52
CA VAL A 294 1.79 3.47 -10.85
C VAL A 294 1.11 4.50 -11.75
N VAL A 295 1.28 5.80 -11.47
CA VAL A 295 0.65 6.87 -12.27
C VAL A 295 1.48 7.20 -13.51
N SER A 296 2.81 7.07 -13.42
CA SER A 296 3.74 7.40 -14.51
C SER A 296 5.06 6.66 -14.33
N LYS A 297 5.59 6.13 -15.43
CA LYS A 297 6.95 5.53 -15.44
C LYS A 297 8.08 6.51 -15.13
N TYR A 298 7.82 7.81 -15.12
CA TYR A 298 8.83 8.85 -14.90
C TYR A 298 8.91 9.35 -13.45
N VAL A 299 7.90 9.06 -12.64
CA VAL A 299 7.75 9.57 -11.27
C VAL A 299 7.38 8.39 -10.38
N ALA A 300 8.25 8.03 -9.43
CA ALA A 300 8.04 6.87 -8.56
C ALA A 300 6.78 7.04 -7.70
N GLU A 301 6.77 7.99 -6.77
CA GLU A 301 5.62 8.27 -5.93
C GLU A 301 4.93 9.55 -6.42
N ALA A 302 3.94 9.42 -7.28
CA ALA A 302 3.39 10.54 -8.04
C ALA A 302 2.73 11.60 -7.16
N LEU A 303 1.94 11.21 -6.16
CA LEU A 303 1.26 12.16 -5.30
C LEU A 303 2.21 12.75 -4.27
N ASN A 304 3.07 11.93 -3.66
CA ASN A 304 4.12 12.41 -2.78
C ASN A 304 5.03 13.41 -3.51
N THR A 305 5.29 13.21 -4.80
CA THR A 305 6.02 14.17 -5.64
C THR A 305 5.22 15.45 -5.89
N VAL A 306 3.98 15.35 -6.40
CA VAL A 306 3.22 16.53 -6.85
C VAL A 306 2.76 17.40 -5.67
N THR A 307 2.46 16.81 -4.51
CA THR A 307 2.07 17.53 -3.30
C THR A 307 3.15 18.49 -2.79
N ASN A 308 4.43 18.23 -3.10
CA ASN A 308 5.54 19.16 -2.85
C ASN A 308 5.48 20.46 -3.67
N SER A 309 4.60 20.55 -4.68
CA SER A 309 4.29 21.82 -5.33
C SER A 309 3.79 22.88 -4.34
N VAL A 310 3.05 22.46 -3.28
CA VAL A 310 2.58 23.38 -2.24
C VAL A 310 3.74 23.99 -1.46
N PHE A 311 4.74 23.17 -1.09
CA PHE A 311 5.98 23.66 -0.46
C PHE A 311 6.65 24.72 -1.34
N ILE A 312 6.89 24.41 -2.62
CA ILE A 312 7.59 25.31 -3.54
C ILE A 312 6.82 26.62 -3.77
N LEU A 313 5.50 26.54 -3.95
CA LEU A 313 4.66 27.72 -4.15
C LEU A 313 4.64 28.63 -2.92
N LEU A 314 4.44 28.05 -1.73
CA LEU A 314 4.44 28.81 -0.47
C LEU A 314 5.82 29.40 -0.15
N ALA A 315 6.90 28.65 -0.39
CA ALA A 315 8.26 29.11 -0.18
C ALA A 315 8.64 30.24 -1.16
N SER A 316 8.24 30.12 -2.42
CA SER A 316 8.43 31.16 -3.43
C SER A 316 7.65 32.42 -3.07
N PHE A 317 6.40 32.25 -2.61
CA PHE A 317 5.57 33.34 -2.13
C PHE A 317 6.18 34.04 -0.91
N ALA A 318 6.64 33.27 0.10
CA ALA A 318 7.33 33.80 1.27
C ALA A 318 8.61 34.56 0.87
N THR A 319 9.43 34.00 -0.02
CA THR A 319 10.67 34.63 -0.51
C THR A 319 10.38 35.95 -1.21
N TYR A 320 9.39 35.97 -2.11
CA TYR A 320 8.97 37.19 -2.80
C TYR A 320 8.48 38.27 -1.83
N HIS A 321 7.62 37.89 -0.88
CA HIS A 321 7.08 38.84 0.10
C HIS A 321 8.16 39.36 1.06
N ALA A 322 9.07 38.50 1.55
CA ALA A 322 10.18 38.92 2.39
C ALA A 322 11.08 39.95 1.68
N TYR A 323 11.39 39.71 0.40
CA TYR A 323 12.15 40.64 -0.42
C TYR A 323 11.39 41.96 -0.69
N LYS A 324 10.13 41.87 -1.14
CA LYS A 324 9.31 43.03 -1.51
C LYS A 324 9.01 43.94 -0.32
N ASN A 325 8.79 43.35 0.84
CA ASN A 325 8.50 44.05 2.10
C ASN A 325 9.77 44.47 2.86
N LYS A 326 10.97 44.27 2.29
CA LYS A 326 12.25 44.69 2.90
C LYS A 326 12.45 44.10 4.30
N LEU A 327 12.01 42.86 4.51
CA LEU A 327 12.30 42.10 5.74
C LEU A 327 13.81 41.84 5.87
N GLU A 328 14.24 41.42 7.06
CA GLU A 328 15.64 41.10 7.31
C GLU A 328 16.10 39.92 6.44
N PRO A 329 17.38 39.89 5.97
CA PRO A 329 17.89 38.83 5.10
C PRO A 329 17.70 37.41 5.64
N ARG A 330 17.67 37.24 6.97
CA ARG A 330 17.42 35.94 7.60
C ARG A 330 16.12 35.28 7.14
N PHE A 331 15.05 36.06 6.91
CA PHE A 331 13.77 35.52 6.49
C PHE A 331 13.78 35.12 5.02
N ILE A 332 14.56 35.84 4.20
CA ILE A 332 14.82 35.45 2.81
C ILE A 332 15.58 34.13 2.78
N PHE A 333 16.63 33.98 3.60
CA PHE A 333 17.39 32.72 3.68
C PHE A 333 16.56 31.57 4.27
N SER A 334 15.72 31.81 5.28
CA SER A 334 14.80 30.79 5.79
C SER A 334 13.80 30.35 4.72
N ALA A 335 13.23 31.28 3.95
CA ALA A 335 12.29 30.97 2.87
C ALA A 335 12.97 30.24 1.70
N LEU A 336 14.22 30.58 1.38
CA LEU A 336 15.02 29.84 0.39
C LEU A 336 15.40 28.43 0.88
N GLY A 337 15.69 28.26 2.17
CA GLY A 337 15.89 26.94 2.77
C GLY A 337 14.62 26.09 2.71
N PHE A 338 13.46 26.69 3.00
CA PHE A 338 12.14 26.06 2.85
C PHE A 338 11.85 25.68 1.39
N LEU A 339 12.24 26.51 0.42
CA LEU A 339 12.15 26.18 -1.01
C LEU A 339 13.04 25.00 -1.37
N LEU A 340 14.27 24.95 -0.84
CA LEU A 340 15.20 23.85 -1.07
C LEU A 340 14.65 22.52 -0.54
N VAL A 341 14.00 22.51 0.62
CA VAL A 341 13.30 21.33 1.14
C VAL A 341 12.22 20.85 0.16
N GLY A 342 11.37 21.75 -0.33
CA GLY A 342 10.33 21.37 -1.30
C GLY A 342 10.88 20.81 -2.62
N ILE A 343 11.99 21.38 -3.13
CA ILE A 343 12.66 20.86 -4.33
C ILE A 343 13.32 19.51 -4.05
N GLY A 344 13.98 19.37 -2.89
CA GLY A 344 14.60 18.13 -2.46
C GLY A 344 13.60 17.00 -2.33
N SER A 345 12.48 17.25 -1.65
CA SER A 345 11.39 16.29 -1.48
C SER A 345 10.75 15.90 -2.81
N TRP A 346 10.50 16.86 -3.72
CA TRP A 346 10.04 16.54 -5.08
C TRP A 346 11.01 15.59 -5.79
N LEU A 347 12.30 15.92 -5.80
CA LEU A 347 13.31 15.09 -6.48
C LEU A 347 13.48 13.72 -5.83
N PHE A 348 13.35 13.64 -4.51
CA PHE A 348 13.41 12.38 -3.78
C PHE A 348 12.24 11.47 -4.16
N HIS A 349 10.99 11.92 -3.97
CA HIS A 349 9.80 11.11 -4.26
C HIS A 349 9.66 10.77 -5.76
N MET A 350 10.21 11.60 -6.64
CA MET A 350 10.22 11.31 -8.08
C MET A 350 11.17 10.16 -8.44
N THR A 351 12.25 9.95 -7.68
CA THR A 351 13.39 9.13 -8.10
C THR A 351 13.75 7.98 -7.15
N LEU A 352 13.38 8.09 -5.87
CA LEU A 352 13.77 7.21 -4.76
C LEU A 352 15.26 6.88 -4.72
N LYS A 353 16.11 7.89 -4.97
CA LYS A 353 17.56 7.75 -4.86
C LYS A 353 18.10 8.30 -3.56
N TYR A 354 19.06 7.60 -2.98
CA TYR A 354 19.69 8.00 -1.72
C TYR A 354 20.25 9.42 -1.75
N HIS A 355 20.87 9.86 -2.85
CA HIS A 355 21.41 11.23 -2.93
C HIS A 355 20.31 12.31 -2.95
N PHE A 356 19.13 12.00 -3.49
CA PHE A 356 17.98 12.91 -3.42
C PHE A 356 17.25 12.81 -2.08
N GLN A 357 17.25 11.64 -1.42
CA GLN A 357 16.81 11.51 -0.03
C GLN A 357 17.62 12.43 0.89
N LEU A 358 18.95 12.50 0.72
CA LEU A 358 19.79 13.45 1.45
C LEU A 358 19.45 14.91 1.12
N LEU A 359 19.03 15.20 -0.13
CA LEU A 359 18.61 16.53 -0.56
C LEU A 359 17.23 16.91 -0.01
N ASP A 360 16.40 15.95 0.38
CA ASP A 360 15.14 16.21 1.08
C ASP A 360 15.39 16.43 2.59
N GLU A 361 16.00 15.43 3.24
CA GLU A 361 16.10 15.39 4.69
C GLU A 361 17.11 16.40 5.25
N LEU A 362 18.33 16.47 4.71
CA LEU A 362 19.37 17.32 5.31
C LEU A 362 19.00 18.82 5.26
N PRO A 363 18.47 19.36 4.14
CA PRO A 363 18.01 20.75 4.12
C PRO A 363 16.95 21.08 5.17
N MET A 364 16.12 20.13 5.62
CA MET A 364 15.18 20.38 6.72
C MET A 364 15.91 20.79 8.00
N ILE A 365 17.03 20.13 8.34
CA ILE A 365 17.85 20.48 9.50
C ILE A 365 18.52 21.84 9.30
N TYR A 366 19.24 22.00 8.18
CA TYR A 366 20.02 23.21 7.92
C TYR A 366 19.15 24.47 7.77
N ALA A 367 17.99 24.35 7.11
CA ALA A 367 17.03 25.45 7.01
C ALA A 367 16.46 25.83 8.37
N THR A 368 16.23 24.85 9.26
CA THR A 368 15.73 25.07 10.63
C THR A 368 16.78 25.69 11.56
N CYS A 369 18.07 25.55 11.25
CA CYS A 369 19.13 26.25 11.99
C CYS A 369 18.99 27.78 11.94
N ILE A 370 18.43 28.34 10.86
CA ILE A 370 18.26 29.79 10.68
C ILE A 370 17.21 30.37 11.64
N PRO A 371 15.95 29.89 11.69
CA PRO A 371 14.99 30.35 12.69
C PRO A 371 15.46 30.02 14.11
N PHE A 372 16.09 28.86 14.35
CA PHE A 372 16.69 28.54 15.66
C PHE A 372 17.69 29.62 16.10
N TRP A 373 18.68 29.93 15.26
CA TRP A 373 19.63 31.00 15.53
C TRP A 373 18.92 32.34 15.73
N SER A 374 17.89 32.63 14.94
CA SER A 374 17.15 33.89 14.99
C SER A 374 16.51 34.14 16.36
N VAL A 375 15.75 33.19 16.92
CA VAL A 375 15.05 33.39 18.20
C VAL A 375 15.94 33.19 19.43
N PHE A 376 16.99 32.38 19.35
CA PHE A 376 17.92 32.19 20.47
C PHE A 376 18.98 33.29 20.56
N SER A 377 19.28 33.99 19.46
CA SER A 377 20.17 35.15 19.43
C SER A 377 19.51 36.45 19.87
N GLU A 378 18.20 36.46 20.08
CA GLU A 378 17.50 37.70 20.44
C GLU A 378 18.02 38.27 21.77
N PHE A 379 18.32 39.57 21.79
CA PHE A 379 18.92 40.31 22.90
C PHE A 379 20.31 39.81 23.35
N LYS A 380 21.02 39.04 22.51
CA LYS A 380 22.41 38.61 22.75
C LYS A 380 23.40 39.57 22.10
N THR A 381 24.62 39.64 22.65
CA THR A 381 25.70 40.39 21.98
C THR A 381 26.08 39.72 20.66
N LYS A 382 26.75 40.46 19.76
CA LYS A 382 27.21 39.90 18.47
C LYS A 382 28.06 38.65 18.67
N GLU A 383 28.94 38.65 19.66
CA GLU A 383 29.78 37.49 19.99
C GLU A 383 28.94 36.29 20.44
N GLN A 384 28.00 36.49 21.36
CA GLN A 384 27.11 35.43 21.83
C GLN A 384 26.23 34.86 20.70
N SER A 385 25.69 35.73 19.84
CA SER A 385 24.91 35.32 18.67
C SER A 385 25.76 34.50 17.68
N MET A 386 27.02 34.88 17.46
CA MET A 386 27.95 34.10 16.62
C MET A 386 28.28 32.74 17.25
N ARG A 387 28.44 32.66 18.58
CA ARG A 387 28.64 31.37 19.28
C ARG A 387 27.43 30.45 19.11
N ILE A 388 26.21 30.98 19.18
CA ILE A 388 24.99 30.21 18.92
C ILE A 388 24.97 29.75 17.46
N ALA A 389 25.26 30.63 16.50
CA ALA A 389 25.30 30.28 15.08
C ALA A 389 26.29 29.13 14.80
N TRP A 390 27.53 29.27 15.28
CA TRP A 390 28.57 28.24 15.13
C TRP A 390 28.20 26.95 15.86
N GLY A 391 27.68 27.02 17.08
CA GLY A 391 27.24 25.86 17.84
C GLY A 391 26.13 25.08 17.13
N THR A 392 25.11 25.77 16.63
CA THR A 392 24.02 25.16 15.85
C THR A 392 24.53 24.58 14.54
N PHE A 393 25.41 25.29 13.81
CA PHE A 393 26.00 24.79 12.57
C PHE A 393 26.88 23.55 12.81
N MET A 394 27.73 23.54 13.84
CA MET A 394 28.53 22.38 14.22
C MET A 394 27.64 21.20 14.63
N GLY A 395 26.57 21.45 15.37
CA GLY A 395 25.58 20.43 15.74
C GLY A 395 24.91 19.81 14.51
N ALA A 396 24.48 20.62 13.54
CA ALA A 396 23.89 20.13 12.29
C ALA A 396 24.87 19.30 11.44
N ASN A 397 26.14 19.70 11.38
CA ASN A 397 27.18 18.93 10.68
C ASN A 397 27.50 17.62 11.40
N LEU A 398 27.57 17.62 12.74
CA LEU A 398 27.75 16.40 13.52
C LEU A 398 26.59 15.43 13.31
N LEU A 399 25.35 15.93 13.36
CA LEU A 399 24.16 15.15 13.06
C LEU A 399 24.21 14.56 11.65
N THR A 400 24.66 15.34 10.67
CA THR A 400 24.82 14.88 9.28
C THR A 400 25.85 13.76 9.17
N VAL A 401 27.00 13.86 9.86
CA VAL A 401 28.01 12.79 9.89
C VAL A 401 27.45 11.51 10.53
N ILE A 402 26.75 11.64 11.67
CA ILE A 402 26.08 10.52 12.35
C ILE A 402 25.05 9.89 11.41
N TYR A 403 24.24 10.70 10.74
CA TYR A 403 23.20 10.24 9.84
C TYR A 403 23.77 9.49 8.63
N LEU A 404 24.83 10.01 8.01
CA LEU A 404 25.50 9.33 6.88
C LEU A 404 26.17 8.00 7.27
N TYR A 405 26.57 7.87 8.54
CA TYR A 405 27.18 6.66 9.07
C TYR A 405 26.13 5.58 9.39
N PHE A 406 25.11 5.91 10.19
CA PHE A 406 24.10 4.94 10.63
C PHE A 406 22.98 4.71 9.63
N ARG A 407 22.69 5.71 8.78
CA ARG A 407 21.63 5.67 7.75
C ARG A 407 20.24 5.32 8.30
N ASP A 408 20.01 5.63 9.58
CA ASP A 408 18.72 5.45 10.25
C ASP A 408 17.93 6.78 10.21
N PRO A 409 16.81 6.84 9.47
CA PRO A 409 16.00 8.05 9.31
C PRO A 409 15.37 8.54 10.63
N THR A 410 15.22 7.67 11.63
CA THR A 410 14.69 8.04 12.95
C THR A 410 15.56 9.09 13.63
N ILE A 411 16.89 9.03 13.41
CA ILE A 411 17.86 9.99 13.97
C ILE A 411 17.56 11.41 13.47
N HIS A 412 17.28 11.53 12.18
CA HIS A 412 16.89 12.80 11.56
C HIS A 412 15.56 13.29 12.12
N GLN A 413 14.53 12.44 12.13
CA GLN A 413 13.17 12.80 12.55
C GLN A 413 13.13 13.34 14.00
N VAL A 414 13.78 12.64 14.93
CA VAL A 414 13.86 13.05 16.34
C VAL A 414 14.60 14.39 16.49
N SER A 415 15.70 14.57 15.76
CA SER A 415 16.49 15.81 15.81
C SER A 415 15.73 16.99 15.23
N TYR A 416 15.07 16.81 14.09
CA TYR A 416 14.23 17.81 13.44
C TYR A 416 13.05 18.21 14.32
N GLY A 417 12.33 17.23 14.89
CA GLY A 417 11.22 17.49 15.81
C GLY A 417 11.67 18.26 17.05
N THR A 418 12.80 17.87 17.65
CA THR A 418 13.37 18.56 18.82
C THR A 418 13.70 20.03 18.50
N LEU A 419 14.35 20.31 17.37
CA LEU A 419 14.67 21.68 16.95
C LEU A 419 13.42 22.54 16.80
N ASN A 420 12.38 22.03 16.11
CA ASN A 420 11.13 22.77 15.89
C ASN A 420 10.38 23.04 17.19
N VAL A 421 10.30 22.06 18.10
CA VAL A 421 9.67 22.25 19.42
C VAL A 421 10.38 23.34 20.23
N LEU A 422 11.72 23.35 20.22
CA LEU A 422 12.50 24.38 20.92
C LEU A 422 12.27 25.78 20.35
N ILE A 423 12.19 25.92 19.02
CA ILE A 423 11.84 27.18 18.35
C ILE A 423 10.46 27.63 18.83
N VAL A 424 9.42 26.81 18.63
CA VAL A 424 8.04 27.15 18.99
C VAL A 424 7.91 27.59 20.45
N ILE A 425 8.51 26.84 21.39
CA ILE A 425 8.49 27.19 22.82
C ILE A 425 9.16 28.55 23.06
N ARG A 426 10.33 28.78 22.45
CA ARG A 426 11.07 30.03 22.61
C ARG A 426 10.30 31.22 22.02
N SER A 427 9.71 31.05 20.84
CA SER A 427 8.96 32.09 20.14
C SER A 427 7.66 32.46 20.84
N ILE A 428 6.95 31.48 21.42
CA ILE A 428 5.77 31.75 22.27
C ILE A 428 6.16 32.53 23.53
N ARG A 429 7.29 32.18 24.17
CA ARG A 429 7.80 32.91 25.34
C ARG A 429 8.19 34.35 25.00
N LEU A 430 8.84 34.57 23.86
CA LEU A 430 9.18 35.91 23.38
C LEU A 430 7.92 36.73 23.09
N ARG A 431 6.95 36.15 22.38
CA ARG A 431 5.67 36.79 22.09
C ARG A 431 4.96 37.25 23.37
N LYS A 432 4.82 36.38 24.37
CA LYS A 432 4.17 36.70 25.64
C LYS A 432 4.86 37.85 26.39
N LYS A 433 6.17 38.02 26.21
CA LYS A 433 6.96 39.01 26.94
C LYS A 433 7.01 40.38 26.25
N TYR A 434 7.01 40.42 24.91
CA TYR A 434 7.30 41.65 24.17
C TYR A 434 6.16 42.15 23.28
N VAL A 435 5.11 41.36 23.05
CA VAL A 435 3.95 41.78 22.25
C VAL A 435 2.80 42.11 23.20
N HIS A 436 2.57 43.40 23.41
CA HIS A 436 1.50 43.91 24.30
C HIS A 436 0.28 44.43 23.54
N ASP A 437 0.37 44.61 22.21
CA ASP A 437 -0.78 44.93 21.37
C ASP A 437 -1.70 43.70 21.28
N GLU A 438 -2.94 43.86 21.75
CA GLU A 438 -3.94 42.79 21.76
C GLU A 438 -4.28 42.27 20.37
N VAL A 439 -4.33 43.15 19.37
CA VAL A 439 -4.66 42.78 17.98
C VAL A 439 -3.54 41.92 17.40
N ALA A 440 -2.30 42.38 17.53
CA ALA A 440 -1.13 41.64 17.09
C ALA A 440 -0.95 40.31 17.84
N ALA A 441 -1.20 40.31 19.16
CA ALA A 441 -1.14 39.10 19.98
C ALA A 441 -2.18 38.06 19.55
N LYS A 442 -3.40 38.49 19.18
CA LYS A 442 -4.44 37.62 18.63
C LYS A 442 -4.04 37.06 17.26
N GLN A 443 -3.51 37.89 16.36
CA GLN A 443 -3.04 37.45 15.04
C GLN A 443 -1.91 36.41 15.15
N LEU A 444 -0.90 36.67 16.00
CA LEU A 444 0.17 35.72 16.28
C LEU A 444 -0.37 34.41 16.90
N HIS A 445 -1.34 34.51 17.81
CA HIS A 445 -1.95 33.33 18.42
C HIS A 445 -2.70 32.46 17.41
N THR A 446 -3.55 33.06 16.57
CA THR A 446 -4.29 32.36 15.52
C THR A 446 -3.34 31.72 14.52
N THR A 447 -2.30 32.44 14.08
CA THR A 447 -1.28 31.92 13.16
C THR A 447 -0.52 30.74 13.77
N SER A 448 -0.18 30.82 15.06
CA SER A 448 0.51 29.74 15.77
C SER A 448 -0.37 28.51 15.97
N ILE A 449 -1.64 28.67 16.34
CA ILE A 449 -2.59 27.54 16.45
C ILE A 449 -2.76 26.86 15.10
N LEU A 450 -2.96 27.65 14.03
CA LEU A 450 -3.10 27.12 12.68
C LEU A 450 -1.85 26.35 12.26
N GLY A 451 -0.66 26.96 12.43
CA GLY A 451 0.60 26.33 12.05
C GLY A 451 0.88 25.02 12.80
N ILE A 452 0.71 25.01 14.13
CA ILE A 452 0.90 23.81 14.96
C ILE A 452 -0.16 22.76 14.64
N GLY A 453 -1.43 23.15 14.49
CA GLY A 453 -2.53 22.23 14.19
C GLY A 453 -2.37 21.53 12.85
N LEU A 454 -2.00 22.28 11.80
CA LEU A 454 -1.70 21.71 10.48
C LEU A 454 -0.53 20.73 10.56
N PHE A 455 0.56 21.11 11.25
CA PHE A 455 1.72 20.25 11.38
C PHE A 455 1.40 18.94 12.12
N LEU A 456 0.66 19.00 13.23
CA LEU A 456 0.25 17.81 14.01
C LEU A 456 -0.72 16.92 13.24
N LEU A 457 -1.67 17.51 12.49
CA LEU A 457 -2.57 16.74 11.63
C LEU A 457 -1.80 16.04 10.51
N GLY A 458 -0.86 16.74 9.86
CA GLY A 458 0.04 16.13 8.89
C GLY A 458 0.79 14.95 9.51
N TYR A 459 1.39 15.15 10.69
CA TYR A 459 2.14 14.11 11.40
C TYR A 459 1.28 12.87 11.68
N LEU A 460 0.02 13.08 12.08
CA LEU A 460 -0.93 12.00 12.31
C LEU A 460 -1.21 11.21 11.03
N LEU A 461 -1.52 11.89 9.92
CA LEU A 461 -1.82 11.24 8.64
C LEU A 461 -0.62 10.47 8.09
N TRP A 462 0.58 11.02 8.24
CA TRP A 462 1.83 10.33 7.91
C TRP A 462 2.02 9.04 8.71
N ASN A 463 1.79 9.06 10.02
CA ASN A 463 1.92 7.87 10.85
C ASN A 463 0.86 6.80 10.53
N LEU A 464 -0.34 7.22 10.13
CA LEU A 464 -1.36 6.27 9.66
C LEU A 464 -0.89 5.55 8.40
N ASP A 465 -0.27 6.28 7.47
CA ASP A 465 0.27 5.73 6.23
C ASP A 465 1.40 4.73 6.48
N ILE A 466 2.27 4.99 7.45
CA ILE A 466 3.34 4.07 7.87
C ILE A 466 2.77 2.80 8.51
N HIS A 467 1.88 2.95 9.50
CA HIS A 467 1.49 1.83 10.36
C HIS A 467 0.36 0.97 9.79
N PHE A 468 -0.44 1.49 8.88
CA PHE A 468 -1.57 0.79 8.26
C PHE A 468 -1.40 0.70 6.73
N CYS A 469 -0.15 0.65 6.25
CA CYS A 469 0.13 0.77 4.83
C CYS A 469 -0.59 -0.28 3.98
N THR A 470 -0.59 -1.55 4.42
CA THR A 470 -1.24 -2.65 3.71
C THR A 470 -2.74 -2.40 3.56
N GLU A 471 -3.41 -2.02 4.64
CA GLU A 471 -4.83 -1.71 4.68
C GLU A 471 -5.17 -0.50 3.82
N VAL A 472 -4.32 0.54 3.87
CA VAL A 472 -4.48 1.76 3.07
C VAL A 472 -4.27 1.47 1.58
N ARG A 473 -3.27 0.66 1.18
CA ARG A 473 -3.07 0.21 -0.22
C ARG A 473 -4.28 -0.57 -0.73
N ILE A 474 -4.80 -1.52 0.08
CA ILE A 474 -6.01 -2.28 -0.27
C ILE A 474 -7.19 -1.34 -0.46
N ALA A 475 -7.41 -0.40 0.47
CA ALA A 475 -8.50 0.57 0.37
C ALA A 475 -8.35 1.48 -0.87
N ARG A 476 -7.14 1.95 -1.19
CA ARG A 476 -6.85 2.75 -2.39
C ARG A 476 -7.19 2.02 -3.69
N ARG A 477 -6.72 0.78 -3.82
CA ARG A 477 -7.00 -0.07 -5.00
C ARG A 477 -8.49 -0.38 -5.12
N ASN A 478 -9.18 -0.60 -4.00
CA ASN A 478 -10.62 -0.79 -3.99
C ASN A 478 -11.38 0.48 -4.41
N TRP A 479 -10.93 1.67 -4.01
CA TRP A 479 -11.61 2.93 -4.38
C TRP A 479 -11.37 3.31 -5.84
N GLY A 480 -10.20 2.95 -6.39
CA GLY A 480 -9.77 3.32 -7.74
C GLY A 480 -9.33 4.78 -7.83
N MET A 481 -8.62 5.14 -8.89
CA MET A 481 -8.20 6.51 -9.17
C MET A 481 -9.37 7.34 -9.72
N PRO A 482 -9.54 8.62 -9.34
CA PRO A 482 -8.68 9.38 -8.44
C PRO A 482 -9.08 9.28 -6.97
N TYR A 483 -10.11 8.51 -6.60
CA TYR A 483 -10.63 8.48 -5.22
C TYR A 483 -9.59 7.97 -4.20
N GLY A 484 -8.80 6.97 -4.58
CA GLY A 484 -7.71 6.45 -3.76
C GLY A 484 -6.65 7.51 -3.40
N PHE A 485 -6.50 8.58 -4.20
CA PHE A 485 -5.56 9.66 -3.93
C PHE A 485 -5.81 10.37 -2.59
N VAL A 486 -7.05 10.35 -2.10
CA VAL A 486 -7.41 10.96 -0.80
C VAL A 486 -6.79 10.19 0.37
N LEU A 487 -6.46 8.91 0.17
CA LEU A 487 -5.90 8.05 1.21
C LEU A 487 -4.36 8.09 1.26
N GLU A 488 -3.70 8.87 0.40
CA GLU A 488 -2.23 9.08 0.45
C GLU A 488 -1.85 9.95 1.66
N GLY A 489 -1.62 9.31 2.81
CA GLY A 489 -1.34 10.01 4.06
C GLY A 489 -0.05 10.83 4.02
N HIS A 490 1.00 10.30 3.38
CA HIS A 490 2.27 11.01 3.19
C HIS A 490 2.13 12.22 2.24
N GLY A 491 1.27 12.13 1.22
CA GLY A 491 0.94 13.27 0.35
C GLY A 491 0.26 14.41 1.12
N TRP A 492 -0.67 14.09 2.02
CA TRP A 492 -1.28 15.09 2.91
C TRP A 492 -0.28 15.69 3.89
N TRP A 493 0.67 14.90 4.39
CA TRP A 493 1.76 15.39 5.21
C TRP A 493 2.50 16.53 4.53
N HIS A 494 2.84 16.42 3.24
CA HIS A 494 3.51 17.50 2.53
C HIS A 494 2.68 18.80 2.51
N ILE A 495 1.40 18.71 2.14
CA ILE A 495 0.52 19.88 2.06
C ILE A 495 0.39 20.56 3.43
N LEU A 496 0.13 19.77 4.46
CA LEU A 496 -0.19 20.28 5.80
C LEU A 496 1.05 20.81 6.52
N THR A 497 2.18 20.09 6.45
CA THR A 497 3.43 20.57 7.09
C THR A 497 4.04 21.74 6.35
N GLY A 498 4.01 21.76 5.00
CA GLY A 498 4.43 22.91 4.22
C GLY A 498 3.63 24.17 4.59
N SER A 499 2.30 24.04 4.70
CA SER A 499 1.43 25.12 5.16
C SER A 499 1.70 25.53 6.61
N GLY A 500 1.99 24.58 7.49
CA GLY A 500 2.34 24.82 8.89
C GLY A 500 3.68 25.54 9.07
N VAL A 501 4.69 25.16 8.29
CA VAL A 501 6.01 25.81 8.26
C VAL A 501 5.90 27.22 7.70
N TYR A 502 5.10 27.43 6.66
CA TYR A 502 4.80 28.77 6.15
C TYR A 502 4.17 29.67 7.24
N CYS A 503 3.18 29.18 7.97
CA CYS A 503 2.57 29.92 9.08
C CYS A 503 3.61 30.24 10.17
N SER A 504 4.50 29.30 10.48
CA SER A 504 5.59 29.50 11.43
C SER A 504 6.59 30.57 10.96
N LEU A 505 6.94 30.59 9.68
CA LEU A 505 7.80 31.64 9.10
C LEU A 505 7.18 33.02 9.27
N VAL A 506 5.90 33.18 8.91
CA VAL A 506 5.21 34.47 9.01
C VAL A 506 5.02 34.89 10.48
N TYR A 507 4.80 33.92 11.38
CA TYR A 507 4.79 34.18 12.82
C TYR A 507 6.13 34.77 13.30
N GLU A 508 7.25 34.19 12.88
CA GLU A 508 8.59 34.69 13.24
C GLU A 508 8.87 36.08 12.64
N GLU A 509 8.46 36.32 11.39
CA GLU A 509 8.58 37.63 10.73
C GLU A 509 7.86 38.71 11.52
N TYR A 510 6.60 38.45 11.91
CA TYR A 510 5.80 39.43 12.62
C TYR A 510 6.27 39.63 14.05
N LEU A 511 6.62 38.54 14.76
CA LEU A 511 7.21 38.61 16.10
C LEU A 511 8.50 39.46 16.08
N ARG A 512 9.37 39.28 15.08
CA ARG A 512 10.61 40.04 14.95
C ARG A 512 10.39 41.54 14.76
N CYS A 513 9.28 41.95 14.16
CA CYS A 513 8.95 43.37 14.04
C CYS A 513 8.83 44.04 15.41
N PHE A 514 8.17 43.38 16.37
CA PHE A 514 8.06 43.86 17.75
C PHE A 514 9.40 43.79 18.51
N LEU A 515 10.16 42.72 18.33
CA LEU A 515 11.45 42.54 19.01
C LEU A 515 12.48 43.61 18.58
N THR A 516 12.33 44.17 17.38
CA THR A 516 13.24 45.18 16.83
C THR A 516 12.73 46.61 16.93
N GLY A 517 11.50 46.83 17.41
CA GLY A 517 10.86 48.15 17.46
C GLY A 517 10.46 48.70 16.08
N THR A 518 10.19 47.81 15.13
CA THR A 518 9.83 48.16 13.75
C THR A 518 8.37 47.88 13.41
N GLU A 519 7.57 47.41 14.36
CA GLU A 519 6.16 47.03 14.21
C GLU A 519 5.30 48.10 13.53
N LYS A 520 5.54 49.39 13.82
CA LYS A 520 4.81 50.50 13.18
C LYS A 520 4.97 50.61 11.67
N PHE A 521 6.01 50.01 11.08
CA PHE A 521 6.25 50.01 9.64
C PHE A 521 5.64 48.79 8.94
N PHE A 522 5.06 47.87 9.71
CA PHE A 522 4.55 46.60 9.21
C PHE A 522 3.10 46.39 9.62
N GLN A 523 2.34 45.71 8.76
CA GLN A 523 0.96 45.34 9.02
C GLN A 523 0.75 43.87 8.67
N PHE A 524 0.15 43.12 9.60
CA PHE A 524 -0.24 41.74 9.39
C PHE A 524 -1.61 41.69 8.70
N GLN A 525 -1.73 40.93 7.61
CA GLN A 525 -2.97 40.75 6.86
C GLN A 525 -3.12 39.30 6.37
N TRP A 526 -4.36 38.84 6.21
CA TRP A 526 -4.69 37.55 5.58
C TRP A 526 -4.89 37.74 4.08
N ALA A 527 -3.84 37.52 3.30
CA ALA A 527 -3.91 37.51 1.83
C ALA A 527 -4.87 36.41 1.36
N TYR A 528 -5.74 36.75 0.41
CA TYR A 528 -6.77 35.86 -0.13
C TYR A 528 -7.73 35.26 0.92
N GLY A 529 -7.77 35.84 2.13
CA GLY A 529 -8.63 35.40 3.23
C GLY A 529 -8.07 34.26 4.09
N PHE A 530 -6.96 33.61 3.71
CA PHE A 530 -6.42 32.46 4.43
C PHE A 530 -4.88 32.37 4.54
N LEU A 531 -4.10 33.15 3.77
CA LEU A 531 -2.64 33.17 3.88
C LEU A 531 -2.16 34.35 4.74
N PRO A 532 -1.53 34.11 5.90
CA PRO A 532 -0.99 35.19 6.72
C PRO A 532 0.23 35.84 6.03
N VAL A 533 0.30 37.17 5.99
CA VAL A 533 1.42 37.92 5.38
C VAL A 533 1.73 39.19 6.18
N VAL A 534 3.01 39.52 6.30
CA VAL A 534 3.47 40.80 6.87
C VAL A 534 3.82 41.77 5.74
N TYR A 535 3.07 42.87 5.63
CA TYR A 535 3.29 43.93 4.64
C TYR A 535 4.03 45.12 5.23
N CYS A 536 5.02 45.64 4.51
CA CYS A 536 5.64 46.91 4.89
C CYS A 536 4.80 48.08 4.35
N ILE A 537 4.20 48.84 5.26
CA ILE A 537 3.30 49.96 4.93
C ILE A 537 4.04 51.28 4.70
N ASP A 538 5.24 51.45 5.27
CA ASP A 538 6.07 52.65 5.09
C ASP A 538 7.55 52.26 4.85
N LYS A 539 7.87 51.96 3.59
CA LYS A 539 9.23 51.58 3.16
C LYS A 539 10.25 52.72 3.36
N PRO A 540 9.98 53.98 2.99
CA PRO A 540 10.91 55.08 3.23
C PRO A 540 11.17 55.31 4.73
N GLY A 541 10.14 55.25 5.57
CA GLY A 541 10.27 55.36 7.03
C GLY A 541 11.11 54.25 7.64
N LEU A 542 10.91 53.01 7.20
CA LEU A 542 11.71 51.86 7.64
C LEU A 542 13.20 52.04 7.29
N GLN A 543 13.51 52.53 6.09
CA GLN A 543 14.88 52.80 5.67
C GLN A 543 15.54 53.89 6.53
N ARG A 544 14.84 55.00 6.79
CA ARG A 544 15.32 56.06 7.68
C ARG A 544 15.57 55.54 9.10
N HIS A 545 14.64 54.76 9.65
CA HIS A 545 14.78 54.16 10.97
C HIS A 545 16.02 53.26 11.06
N ARG A 546 16.25 52.40 10.06
CA ARG A 546 17.44 51.54 9.99
C ARG A 546 18.74 52.33 9.85
N ALA A 547 18.75 53.42 9.08
CA ALA A 547 19.91 54.29 8.93
C ALA A 547 20.27 54.97 10.26
N VAL A 548 19.29 55.53 10.98
CA VAL A 548 19.49 56.14 12.29
C VAL A 548 20.00 55.12 13.31
N LYS A 549 19.42 53.92 13.34
CA LYS A 549 19.88 52.84 14.24
C LYS A 549 21.32 52.43 13.95
N LYS A 550 21.71 52.32 12.67
CA LYS A 550 23.08 51.99 12.27
C LYS A 550 24.08 53.06 12.72
N LEU A 551 23.75 54.34 12.54
CA LEU A 551 24.58 55.45 13.02
C LEU A 551 24.74 55.41 14.55
N ALA A 552 23.65 55.17 15.30
CA ALA A 552 23.70 55.05 16.75
C ALA A 552 24.58 53.88 17.23
N GLU A 553 24.56 52.74 16.52
CA GLU A 553 25.44 51.60 16.79
C GLU A 553 26.92 51.90 16.49
N GLU A 554 27.20 52.66 15.43
CA GLU A 554 28.55 53.12 15.07
C GLU A 554 29.10 54.10 16.12
N ASP A 555 28.28 55.06 16.55
CA ASP A 555 28.62 56.01 17.63
C ASP A 555 28.90 55.28 18.95
N SER A 556 28.05 54.32 19.33
CA SER A 556 28.26 53.53 20.57
C SER A 556 29.58 52.75 20.53
N LYS A 557 29.95 52.18 19.38
CA LYS A 557 31.24 51.48 19.22
C LYS A 557 32.42 52.44 19.28
N TYR A 558 32.28 53.61 18.69
CA TYR A 558 33.31 54.66 18.76
C TYR A 558 33.54 55.09 20.21
N LEU A 559 32.47 55.31 20.98
CA LEU A 559 32.54 55.64 22.40
C LEU A 559 33.15 54.51 23.26
N GLU A 560 32.81 53.25 23.00
CA GLU A 560 33.45 52.10 23.67
C GLU A 560 34.95 51.99 23.35
N LYS A 561 35.34 52.29 22.10
CA LYS A 561 36.74 52.31 21.70
C LYS A 561 37.51 53.43 22.40
N MET A 562 36.95 54.65 22.42
CA MET A 562 37.55 55.78 23.16
C MET A 562 37.73 55.46 24.65
N LYS A 563 36.76 54.79 25.28
CA LYS A 563 36.86 54.35 26.68
C LYS A 563 37.89 53.25 26.94
N LYS A 564 38.34 52.53 25.91
CA LYS A 564 39.42 51.54 26.01
C LYS A 564 40.80 52.14 25.74
N ASP A 565 40.85 53.22 24.97
CA ASP A 565 42.08 53.91 24.60
C ASP A 565 42.49 54.98 25.68
N LEU A 566 41.54 55.41 26.52
CA LEU A 566 41.73 56.16 27.77
C LEU A 566 41.92 55.20 28.95
#